data_AF-A0A351MGZ7-F1
#
_entry.id   AF-A0A351MGZ7-F1
#
_cell.length_a   1.000
_cell.length_b   1.000
_cell.length_c   1.000
_cell.angle_alpha   90.00
_cell.angle_beta   90.00
_cell.angle_gamma   90.00
#
_symmetry.space_group_name_H-M   'P 1'
#
loop_
_entity.id
_entity.type
_entity.pdbx_description
1 polymer ?
#
loop_
_entity_poly.entity_id
_entity_poly.type
_entity_poly.pdbx_seq_one_letter_code
_entity_poly.pdbx_strand_id
1 'polypeptide(L)' 'EIIGHYNPRHAEGGEAELYINPDRALHWLSSGAQPSETARSLLRRAKLLHIYHDQQHGIDVEERVAQLRRPSADEV' A
#
# COMPACT_ATOMS: atom_id res chain seq x y z
N GLU A 1 -2.08 3.66 15.19
CA GLU A 1 -0.82 3.97 14.49
C GLU A 1 -1.14 4.63 13.15
N ILE A 2 -0.32 5.57 12.69
CA ILE A 2 -0.46 6.18 11.36
C ILE A 2 0.47 5.43 10.40
N ILE A 3 -0.09 4.85 9.34
CA ILE A 3 0.65 4.02 8.37
C ILE A 3 0.80 4.68 7.00
N GLY A 4 0.34 5.92 6.83
CA GLY A 4 0.35 6.60 5.55
C GLY A 4 -0.60 7.80 5.50
N HIS A 5 -0.74 8.38 4.32
CA HIS A 5 -1.64 9.49 4.03
C HIS A 5 -2.26 9.36 2.65
N TYR A 6 -3.43 9.97 2.49
CA TYR A 6 -4.17 10.03 1.24
C TYR A 6 -4.73 11.43 1.06
N ASN A 7 -4.34 12.10 -0.03
CA ASN A 7 -4.94 13.36 -0.44
C ASN A 7 -5.85 13.10 -1.64
N PRO A 8 -7.19 13.12 -1.48
CA PRO A 8 -8.13 12.91 -2.58
C PRO A 8 -8.16 14.07 -3.57
N ARG A 9 -7.62 15.25 -3.22
CA ARG A 9 -7.59 16.39 -4.13
C ARG A 9 -6.43 16.17 -5.09
N HIS A 10 -6.75 16.06 -6.37
CA HIS A 10 -5.76 16.01 -7.43
C HIS A 10 -4.89 17.27 -7.35
N ALA A 11 -3.57 17.10 -7.21
CA ALA A 11 -2.64 18.14 -7.62
C ALA A 11 -2.86 18.37 -9.12
N GLU A 12 -2.86 19.63 -9.56
CA GLU A 12 -3.28 20.09 -10.89
C GLU A 12 -2.84 19.13 -12.02
N GLY A 13 -3.78 18.34 -12.56
CA GLY A 13 -3.57 17.44 -13.70
C GLY A 13 -2.99 16.05 -13.41
N GLY A 14 -2.76 15.65 -12.15
CA GLY A 14 -2.08 14.40 -11.77
C GLY A 14 -2.91 13.37 -10.99
N GLU A 15 -2.27 12.25 -10.62
CA GLU A 15 -2.85 11.22 -9.75
C GLU A 15 -3.00 11.73 -8.30
N ALA A 16 -3.96 11.16 -7.56
CA ALA A 16 -4.15 11.52 -6.15
C ALA A 16 -2.99 11.00 -5.28
N GLU A 17 -2.41 11.88 -4.46
CA GLU A 17 -1.29 11.55 -3.59
C GLU A 17 -1.70 10.45 -2.59
N LEU A 18 -1.02 9.31 -2.67
CA LEU A 18 -1.28 8.15 -1.83
C LEU A 18 0.04 7.52 -1.41
N TYR A 19 0.35 7.60 -0.13
CA TYR A 19 1.48 6.92 0.47
C TYR A 19 1.00 6.00 1.60
N ILE A 20 1.39 4.72 1.55
CA ILE A 20 1.12 3.75 2.61
C ILE A 20 2.39 2.95 2.85
N ASN A 21 2.82 2.86 4.11
CA ASN A 21 3.95 2.03 4.52
C ASN A 21 3.59 0.54 4.32
N PRO A 22 4.26 -0.16 3.40
CA PRO A 22 3.91 -1.53 3.06
C PRO A 22 4.11 -2.49 4.24
N ASP A 23 5.15 -2.26 5.04
CA ASP A 23 5.54 -3.14 6.14
C ASP A 23 4.48 -3.16 7.24
N ARG A 24 4.05 -1.97 7.66
CA ARG A 24 3.01 -1.81 8.68
C ARG A 24 1.66 -2.27 8.19
N ALA A 25 1.32 -1.98 6.93
CA ALA A 25 0.06 -2.43 6.35
C ALA A 25 -0.03 -3.97 6.34
N LEU A 26 1.02 -4.66 5.88
CA LEU A 26 1.06 -6.13 5.86
C LEU A 26 1.06 -6.74 7.26
N HIS A 27 1.76 -6.12 8.21
CA HIS A 27 1.73 -6.53 9.62
C HIS A 27 0.31 -6.52 10.20
N TRP A 28 -0.44 -5.42 10.00
CA TRP A 28 -1.81 -5.30 10.51
C TRP A 28 -2.78 -6.23 9.77
N LEU A 29 -2.64 -6.39 8.45
CA LEU A 29 -3.44 -7.35 7.68
C LEU A 29 -3.22 -8.79 8.16
N SER A 30 -1.96 -9.17 8.41
CA SER A 30 -1.61 -10.49 8.96
C SER A 30 -2.12 -10.68 10.39
N SER A 31 -2.27 -9.60 11.14
CA SER A 31 -2.88 -9.59 12.48
C SER A 31 -4.41 -9.62 12.45
N GLY A 32 -5.03 -9.73 11.27
CA GLY A 32 -6.48 -9.84 11.09
C GLY A 32 -7.22 -8.51 10.95
N ALA A 33 -6.52 -7.39 10.73
CA ALA A 33 -7.16 -6.09 10.55
C ALA A 33 -8.18 -6.11 9.40
N GLN A 34 -9.39 -5.62 9.67
CA GLN A 34 -10.47 -5.50 8.68
C GLN A 34 -10.53 -4.07 8.14
N PRO A 35 -10.03 -3.80 6.92
CA PRO A 35 -10.09 -2.46 6.35
C PRO A 35 -11.53 -2.08 5.99
N SER A 36 -11.88 -0.82 6.20
CA SER A 36 -13.12 -0.23 5.68
C SER A 36 -13.13 -0.22 4.14
N GLU A 37 -14.28 0.04 3.52
CA GLU A 37 -14.43 -0.03 2.06
C GLU A 37 -13.46 0.91 1.32
N THR A 38 -13.36 2.17 1.75
CA THR A 38 -12.41 3.13 1.19
C THR A 38 -10.96 2.73 1.46
N ALA A 39 -10.63 2.31 2.69
CA ALA A 39 -9.27 1.86 3.02
C ALA A 39 -8.86 0.64 2.18
N ARG A 40 -9.79 -0.29 1.94
CA ARG A 40 -9.58 -1.45 1.06
C ARG A 40 -9.30 -1.00 -0.38
N SER A 41 -10.03 -0.02 -0.90
CA SER A 41 -9.79 0.55 -2.23
C SER A 41 -8.39 1.18 -2.33
N LEU A 42 -7.96 1.94 -1.32
CA LEU A 42 -6.62 2.53 -1.26
C LEU A 42 -5.52 1.45 -1.18
N LEU A 43 -5.69 0.44 -0.34
CA LEU A 43 -4.74 -0.69 -0.24
C LEU A 43 -4.64 -1.49 -1.55
N ARG A 44 -5.71 -1.59 -2.34
CA ARG A 44 -5.68 -2.19 -3.69
C ARG A 44 -4.89 -1.34 -4.67
N ARG A 45 -5.12 -0.03 -4.68
CA ARG A 45 -4.37 0.92 -5.52
C ARG A 45 -2.87 0.88 -5.21
N ALA A 46 -2.52 0.79 -3.93
CA ALA A 46 -1.15 0.61 -3.46
C ALA A 46 -0.56 -0.81 -3.66
N LYS A 47 -1.28 -1.72 -4.32
CA LYS A 47 -0.90 -3.14 -4.56
C LYS A 47 -0.68 -3.99 -3.30
N LEU A 48 -0.98 -3.48 -2.11
CA LEU A 48 -0.75 -4.16 -0.83
C LEU A 48 -1.65 -5.37 -0.61
N LEU A 49 -2.91 -5.33 -1.07
CA LEU A 49 -3.78 -6.51 -0.98
C LEU A 49 -3.35 -7.66 -1.89
N HIS A 50 -2.74 -7.35 -3.05
CA HIS A 50 -2.16 -8.39 -3.91
C HIS A 50 -0.95 -9.02 -3.23
N ILE A 51 -0.08 -8.18 -2.63
CA ILE A 51 1.05 -8.67 -1.85
C ILE A 51 0.61 -9.54 -0.68
N TYR A 52 -0.37 -9.09 0.09
CA TYR A 52 -0.92 -9.87 1.19
C TYR A 52 -1.50 -11.21 0.73
N HIS A 53 -2.27 -11.21 -0.35
CA HIS A 53 -2.81 -12.45 -0.92
C HIS A 53 -1.70 -13.43 -1.32
N ASP A 54 -0.69 -12.96 -2.02
CA ASP A 54 0.43 -13.80 -2.47
C ASP A 54 1.22 -14.36 -1.28
N GLN A 55 1.42 -13.56 -0.23
CA GLN A 55 2.00 -14.01 1.03
C GLN A 55 1.18 -15.13 1.69
N GLN A 56 -0.16 -15.06 1.65
CA GLN A 56 -1.02 -16.12 2.20
C GLN A 56 -0.91 -17.43 1.41
N HIS A 57 -0.57 -17.37 0.13
CA HIS A 57 -0.31 -18.56 -0.72
C HIS A 57 1.14 -19.05 -0.64
N GLY A 58 1.96 -18.50 0.27
CA GLY A 58 3.36 -18.89 0.45
C GLY A 58 4.28 -18.43 -0.69
N ILE A 59 3.87 -17.42 -1.47
CA ILE A 59 4.71 -16.80 -2.49
C ILE A 59 5.66 -15.83 -1.81
N ASP A 60 6.93 -15.85 -2.20
CA ASP A 60 7.89 -14.84 -1.75
C ASP A 60 7.48 -13.46 -2.25
N VAL A 61 7.32 -12.52 -1.33
CA VAL A 61 6.86 -11.16 -1.63
C VAL A 61 7.88 -10.09 -1.29
N GLU A 62 9.06 -10.46 -0.80
CA GLU A 62 10.05 -9.51 -0.31
C GLU A 62 10.50 -8.53 -1.40
N GLU A 63 10.76 -9.03 -2.62
CA GLU A 63 11.10 -8.21 -3.79
C GLU A 63 9.98 -7.19 -4.10
N ARG A 64 8.72 -7.59 -3.97
CA ARG A 64 7.56 -6.73 -4.27
C ARG A 64 7.35 -5.67 -3.20
N VAL A 65 7.58 -6.04 -1.93
CA VAL A 65 7.60 -5.10 -0.81
C VAL A 65 8.76 -4.12 -0.98
N ALA A 66 9.94 -4.58 -1.39
CA ALA A 66 11.10 -3.74 -1.65
C ALA A 66 10.86 -2.72 -2.78
N GLN A 67 10.16 -3.13 -3.84
CA GLN A 67 9.75 -2.22 -4.92
C GLN A 67 8.83 -1.09 -4.42
N LEU A 68 7.93 -1.37 -3.49
CA LEU A 68 7.06 -0.34 -2.90
C LEU A 68 7.79 0.54 -1.86
N ARG A 69 8.83 -0.01 -1.22
CA ARG A 69 9.70 0.76 -0.30
C ARG A 69 10.64 1.69 -1.03
N ARG A 70 11.02 1.36 -2.27
CA ARG A 70 11.85 2.23 -3.11
C ARG A 70 10.94 3.33 -3.64
N PRO A 71 10.95 4.56 -3.07
CA PRO A 71 10.30 5.65 -3.77
C PRO A 71 10.99 5.72 -5.15
N SER A 72 10.19 5.74 -6.21
CA SER A 72 10.66 6.14 -7.53
C SER A 72 11.45 7.42 -7.32
N ALA A 73 12.76 7.39 -7.55
CA ALA A 73 13.67 8.52 -7.37
C ALA A 73 13.47 9.59 -8.47
N ASP A 74 12.27 9.65 -9.06
CA ASP A 74 11.94 10.34 -10.32
C ASP A 74 10.65 11.19 -10.21
N GLU A 75 10.26 11.58 -9.00
CA GLU A 75 9.37 12.73 -8.79
C GLU A 75 10.12 13.80 -7.99
N VAL A 76 11.00 14.54 -8.69
CA VAL A 76 11.51 15.86 -8.33
C VAL A 76 11.31 16.82 -9.50
#